data_AF-A0A6L3XGU3-F1
#
_entry.id   AF-A0A6L3XGU3-F1
#
_cell.length_a   1.000
_cell.length_b   1.000
_cell.length_c   1.000
_cell.angle_alpha   90.00
_cell.angle_beta   90.00
_cell.angle_gamma   90.00
#
_symmetry.space_group_name_H-M   'P 1'
#
loop_
_entity.id
_entity.type
_entity.pdbx_description
1 polymer ?
#
loop_
_entity_poly.entity_id
_entity_poly.type
_entity_poly.pdbx_seq_one_letter_code
_entity_poly.pdbx_strand_id
1 'polypeptide(L)'
;MKIVIAPDSYKESLSALEVATAIEVGFRDIFPSADYVKLPVADGGEGTVEAMVAATHGRLVHVPVTGPLGERVDGVFGLSGGGESAFTEV
;
A
#
# COMPACT_ATOMS: atom_id res chain seq x y z
N MET A 1 -0.38 23.90 -9.08
CA MET A 1 -1.29 22.81 -9.49
C MET A 1 -1.12 21.67 -8.49
N LYS A 2 -2.21 21.03 -8.06
CA LYS A 2 -2.16 19.87 -7.16
C LYS A 2 -2.62 18.63 -7.92
N ILE A 3 -1.83 17.57 -7.88
CA ILE A 3 -2.05 16.32 -8.61
C ILE A 3 -2.15 15.18 -7.59
N VAL A 4 -3.31 14.54 -7.54
CA VAL A 4 -3.52 13.33 -6.74
C VAL A 4 -3.32 12.13 -7.65
N ILE A 5 -2.42 11.23 -7.27
CA ILE A 5 -2.09 10.00 -7.98
C ILE A 5 -2.61 8.85 -7.11
N ALA A 6 -3.78 8.33 -7.46
CA ALA A 6 -4.47 7.28 -6.71
C ALA A 6 -4.74 6.03 -7.56
N PRO A 7 -3.70 5.27 -7.94
CA PRO A 7 -3.83 4.08 -8.75
C PRO A 7 -4.06 2.84 -7.88
N ASP A 8 -4.57 1.80 -8.53
CA ASP A 8 -4.49 0.43 -8.05
C ASP A 8 -3.18 -0.23 -8.55
N SER A 9 -2.89 -1.41 -8.01
CA SER A 9 -1.78 -2.26 -8.43
C SER A 9 -1.91 -2.73 -9.88
N TYR A 10 -0.77 -3.07 -10.47
CA TYR A 10 -0.73 -3.88 -11.68
C TYR A 10 -0.49 -5.32 -11.23
N LYS A 11 -1.55 -6.12 -11.26
CA LYS A 11 -1.53 -7.51 -10.76
C LYS A 11 -0.37 -8.31 -11.35
N GLU A 12 0.33 -9.07 -10.50
CA GLU A 12 1.56 -9.81 -10.84
C GLU A 12 2.74 -8.95 -11.35
N SER A 13 2.72 -7.63 -11.13
CA SER A 13 3.74 -6.73 -11.67
C SER A 13 4.21 -5.66 -10.69
N LEU A 14 3.37 -4.65 -10.41
CA LEU A 14 3.75 -3.50 -9.57
C LEU A 14 2.70 -3.30 -8.50
N SER A 15 3.16 -3.02 -7.28
CA SER A 15 2.29 -2.52 -6.21
C SER A 15 1.68 -1.16 -6.59
N ALA A 16 0.55 -0.81 -5.99
CA ALA A 16 -0.10 0.48 -6.22
C ALA A 16 0.84 1.68 -5.92
N LEU A 17 1.72 1.55 -4.93
CA LEU A 17 2.72 2.59 -4.60
C LEU A 17 3.81 2.73 -5.67
N GLU A 18 4.26 1.62 -6.26
CA GLU A 18 5.22 1.63 -7.36
C GLU A 18 4.61 2.25 -8.61
N VAL A 19 3.36 1.90 -8.94
CA VAL A 19 2.60 2.55 -10.03
C VAL A 19 2.49 4.05 -9.79
N ALA A 20 2.09 4.46 -8.58
CA ALA A 20 1.97 5.88 -8.23
C ALA A 20 3.30 6.63 -8.35
N THR A 21 4.40 5.98 -7.97
CA THR A 21 5.75 6.54 -8.05
C THR A 21 6.22 6.67 -9.49
N ALA A 22 5.97 5.68 -10.35
CA ALA A 22 6.30 5.73 -11.77
C ALA A 22 5.52 6.85 -12.49
N ILE A 23 4.23 7.00 -12.19
CA ILE A 23 3.41 8.11 -12.73
C ILE A 23 3.97 9.47 -12.26
N GLU A 24 4.30 9.61 -10.98
CA GLU A 24 4.88 10.85 -10.45
C GLU A 24 6.18 11.22 -11.18
N VAL A 25 7.08 10.26 -11.40
CA VAL A 25 8.33 10.48 -12.14
C VAL A 25 8.04 11.03 -13.54
N GLY A 26 7.16 10.39 -14.32
CA GLY A 26 6.83 10.87 -15.67
C GLY A 26 6.14 12.24 -15.67
N PHE A 27 5.29 12.53 -14.68
CA PHE A 27 4.67 13.85 -14.56
C PHE A 27 5.68 14.94 -14.18
N ARG A 28 6.70 14.63 -13.38
CA ARG A 28 7.72 15.59 -12.95
C ARG A 28 8.59 16.09 -14.09
N ASP A 29 8.72 15.31 -15.17
CA ASP A 29 9.43 15.73 -16.38
C ASP A 29 8.77 16.95 -17.04
N ILE A 30 7.44 17.09 -16.90
CA ILE A 30 6.66 18.19 -17.51
C ILE A 30 6.23 19.24 -16.47
N PHE A 31 5.91 18.82 -15.25
CA PHE A 31 5.35 19.67 -14.19
C PHE A 31 6.17 19.60 -12.89
N PRO A 32 7.47 19.95 -12.91
CA PRO A 32 8.38 19.69 -11.77
C PRO A 32 7.97 20.37 -10.46
N SER A 33 7.21 21.45 -10.52
CA SER A 33 6.77 22.26 -9.37
C SER A 33 5.32 22.01 -8.94
N ALA A 34 4.63 21.01 -9.51
CA ALA A 34 3.32 20.61 -9.01
C ALA A 34 3.43 20.01 -7.60
N ASP A 35 2.35 20.14 -6.82
CA ASP A 35 2.19 19.46 -5.53
C ASP A 35 1.61 18.06 -5.80
N TYR A 36 2.35 17.02 -5.44
CA TYR A 36 2.01 15.63 -5.72
C TYR A 36 1.59 14.90 -4.44
N VAL A 37 0.41 14.30 -4.49
CA VAL A 37 -0.08 13.43 -3.41
C VAL A 37 -0.28 12.03 -3.97
N LYS A 38 0.57 11.09 -3.55
CA LYS A 38 0.39 9.67 -3.86
C LYS A 38 -0.54 9.06 -2.82
N LEU A 39 -1.62 8.45 -3.28
CA LEU A 39 -2.60 7.79 -2.42
C LEU A 39 -2.95 6.43 -3.03
N PRO A 40 -2.08 5.41 -2.85
CA PRO A 40 -2.36 4.05 -3.33
C PRO A 40 -3.73 3.59 -2.85
N VAL A 41 -4.52 2.99 -3.75
CA VAL A 41 -5.84 2.43 -3.43
C VAL A 41 -5.82 0.92 -3.62
N ALA A 42 -6.75 0.24 -2.96
CA ALA A 42 -7.01 -1.18 -3.12
C ALA A 42 -8.53 -1.44 -3.01
N ASP A 43 -8.99 -2.55 -3.57
CA ASP A 43 -10.40 -2.94 -3.60
C ASP A 43 -10.83 -3.85 -2.43
N GLY A 44 -9.91 -4.20 -1.54
CA GLY A 44 -10.12 -5.13 -0.43
C GLY A 44 -9.55 -6.54 -0.68
N GLY A 45 -9.01 -6.80 -1.88
CA GLY A 45 -8.29 -8.03 -2.19
C GLY A 45 -6.80 -7.99 -1.79
N GLU A 46 -5.99 -8.71 -2.56
CA GLU A 46 -4.54 -8.81 -2.40
C GLU A 46 -3.86 -7.43 -2.46
N GLY A 47 -2.97 -7.14 -1.50
CA GLY A 47 -2.20 -5.89 -1.47
C GLY A 47 -2.92 -4.72 -0.78
N THR A 48 -4.09 -4.96 -0.19
CA THR A 48 -4.85 -3.98 0.59
C THR A 48 -4.11 -3.56 1.85
N VAL A 49 -3.46 -4.49 2.55
CA VAL A 49 -2.68 -4.23 3.78
C VAL A 49 -1.56 -3.25 3.48
N GLU A 50 -0.80 -3.49 2.41
CA GLU A 50 0.29 -2.61 1.95
C GLU A 50 -0.24 -1.24 1.53
N ALA A 51 -1.32 -1.19 0.74
CA ALA A 51 -1.91 0.07 0.30
C ALA A 51 -2.39 0.92 1.49
N MET A 52 -3.08 0.30 2.46
CA MET A 52 -3.59 0.98 3.65
C MET A 52 -2.46 1.43 4.59
N VAL A 53 -1.42 0.62 4.77
CA VAL A 53 -0.21 1.01 5.53
C VAL A 53 0.47 2.21 4.88
N ALA A 54 0.66 2.20 3.55
CA ALA A 54 1.24 3.32 2.83
C ALA A 54 0.39 4.60 2.95
N ALA A 55 -0.93 4.50 2.75
CA ALA A 55 -1.83 5.64 2.81
C ALA A 55 -1.96 6.25 4.21
N THR A 56 -1.87 5.43 5.26
CA THR A 56 -2.04 5.87 6.66
C THR A 56 -0.73 6.11 7.39
N HIS A 57 0.41 6.06 6.69
CA HIS A 57 1.75 6.15 7.29
C HIS A 57 1.94 5.16 8.44
N GLY A 58 1.40 3.96 8.23
CA GLY A 58 1.38 2.86 9.18
C GLY A 58 2.64 2.02 9.16
N ARG A 59 2.52 0.81 9.70
CA ARG A 59 3.57 -0.22 9.64
C ARG A 59 2.99 -1.62 9.46
N LEU A 60 3.76 -2.50 8.84
CA LEU A 60 3.52 -3.93 8.85
C LEU A 60 3.98 -4.53 10.18
N VAL A 61 3.22 -5.50 10.68
CA VAL A 61 3.54 -6.28 11.88
C VAL A 61 3.57 -7.74 11.50
N HIS A 62 4.76 -8.33 11.60
CA HIS A 62 4.98 -9.77 11.42
C HIS A 62 4.79 -10.48 12.75
N VAL A 63 4.00 -11.55 12.72
CA VAL A 63 3.69 -12.35 13.91
C VAL A 63 3.54 -13.81 13.51
N PRO A 64 4.21 -14.76 14.18
CA PRO A 64 4.00 -16.16 13.86
C PRO A 64 2.58 -16.58 14.26
N VAL A 65 1.86 -17.23 13.34
CA VAL A 65 0.49 -17.71 13.50
C VAL A 65 0.39 -19.19 13.15
N THR A 66 -0.74 -19.82 13.48
CA THR A 66 -1.02 -21.20 13.06
C THR A 66 -1.54 -21.17 11.62
N GLY A 67 -0.81 -21.79 10.71
CA GLY A 67 -1.20 -21.91 9.31
C GLY A 67 -2.31 -22.94 9.09
N PRO A 68 -2.80 -23.05 7.84
CA PRO A 68 -3.98 -23.87 7.52
C PRO A 68 -3.77 -25.38 7.76
N LEU A 69 -2.53 -25.85 7.86
CA LEU A 69 -2.18 -27.24 8.14
C LEU A 69 -1.74 -27.49 9.60
N GLY A 70 -1.92 -26.51 10.49
CA GLY A 70 -1.55 -26.60 11.91
C GLY A 70 -0.10 -26.22 12.24
N GLU A 71 0.75 -26.09 11.23
CA GLU A 71 2.15 -25.66 11.37
C GLU A 71 2.26 -24.14 11.60
N ARG A 72 3.37 -23.69 12.20
CA ARG A 72 3.63 -22.25 12.39
C ARG A 72 4.07 -21.61 11.07
N VAL A 73 3.42 -20.50 10.70
CA VAL A 73 3.76 -19.66 9.54
C VAL A 73 3.98 -18.22 9.98
N ASP A 74 4.73 -17.44 9.20
CA ASP A 74 4.85 -16.00 9.45
C ASP A 74 3.60 -15.29 8.90
N GLY A 75 2.76 -14.77 9.81
CA GLY A 75 1.59 -13.98 9.45
C GLY A 75 1.92 -12.50 9.44
N VAL A 76 1.17 -11.73 8.68
CA VAL A 76 1.36 -10.27 8.57
C VAL A 76 0.02 -9.55 8.68
N PHE A 77 0.04 -8.39 9.33
CA PHE A 77 -1.07 -7.45 9.32
C PHE A 77 -0.54 -6.01 9.36
N GLY A 78 -1.36 -5.05 8.92
CA GLY A 78 -1.03 -3.63 8.95
C GLY A 78 -1.60 -2.93 10.18
N LEU A 79 -0.87 -1.96 10.71
CA LEU A 79 -1.39 -0.99 11.67
C LEU A 79 -1.27 0.42 11.08
N SER A 80 -2.34 1.19 11.16
CA SER A 80 -2.34 2.62 10.80
C SER A 80 -1.32 3.42 11.63
N GLY A 81 -0.86 4.55 11.10
CA GLY A 81 0.12 5.42 11.79
C GLY A 81 -0.36 5.91 13.16
N GLY A 82 -1.67 6.15 13.31
CA GLY A 82 -2.30 6.49 14.58
C GLY A 82 -2.54 5.30 15.52
N GLY A 83 -2.39 4.07 15.05
CA GLY A 83 -2.63 2.85 15.84
C GLY A 83 -4.11 2.54 16.11
N GLU A 84 -5.05 3.30 15.54
CA GLU A 84 -6.50 3.15 15.78
C GLU A 84 -7.16 2.10 14.88
N SER A 85 -6.51 1.76 13.77
CA SER A 85 -6.97 0.79 12.79
C SER A 85 -5.92 -0.27 12.50
N ALA A 86 -6.39 -1.50 12.30
CA ALA A 86 -5.62 -2.64 11.81
C ALA A 86 -6.20 -3.12 10.47
N PHE A 87 -5.33 -3.62 9.60
CA PHE A 87 -5.67 -4.11 8.25
C PHE A 87 -5.19 -5.55 8.13
N THR A 88 -6.01 -6.45 7.61
CA THR A 88 -5.70 -7.88 7.51
C THR A 88 -6.13 -8.44 6.15
N GLU A 89 -5.38 -9.40 5.65
CA GLU A 89 -5.73 -10.27 4.51
C GLU A 89 -5.71 -11.74 4.97
N VAL A 90 -6.43 -12.60 4.25
CA VAL A 90 -6.69 -14.01 4.63
C VAL A 90 -5.73 -14.95 3.91
#